data_AF-A0AAU6ZE65-F1
#
_entry.id   AF-A0AAU6ZE65-F1
#
_cell.length_a   1.000
_cell.length_b   1.000
_cell.length_c   1.000
_cell.angle_alpha   90.00
_cell.angle_beta   90.00
_cell.angle_gamma   90.00
#
_symmetry.space_group_name_H-M   'P 1'
#
loop_
_entity.id
_entity.type
_entity.pdbx_description
1 polymer ?
#
loop_
_entity_poly.entity_id
_entity_poly.type
_entity_poly.pdbx_seq_one_letter_code
_entity_poly.pdbx_strand_id
1 'polypeptide(L)'
;MRTDNYAGTGESNSIAVGQPLEPGFAAGTSTGYRTVETEPGRLRGVVADGLAVFTDIHYGASTAGPNRFLPPRLVTPWAGVRNALELGPQCPQINPDFPDWVDPSR
;
A
#
# COMPACT_ATOMS: atom_id res chain seq x y z
N MET A 1 -11.03 9.54 66.64
CA MET A 1 -10.07 10.59 66.25
C MET A 1 -9.66 10.26 64.82
N ARG A 2 -10.03 10.96 63.75
CA ARG A 2 -10.56 12.31 63.54
C ARG A 2 -11.37 12.22 62.23
N THR A 3 -12.62 12.67 62.26
CA THR A 3 -13.46 12.95 61.10
C THR A 3 -12.91 14.17 60.37
N ASP A 4 -12.93 14.19 59.04
CA ASP A 4 -13.14 15.41 58.25
C ASP A 4 -13.87 15.03 56.95
N ASN A 5 -15.16 15.38 56.90
CA ASN A 5 -16.00 15.48 55.71
C ASN A 5 -15.91 16.90 55.16
N TYR A 6 -15.89 17.11 53.84
CA TYR A 6 -16.53 18.22 53.09
C TYR A 6 -16.46 17.84 51.59
N ALA A 7 -17.55 17.36 50.98
CA ALA A 7 -18.63 18.11 50.32
C ALA A 7 -18.30 18.55 48.88
N GLY A 8 -19.03 18.03 47.90
CA GLY A 8 -19.10 18.60 46.55
C GLY A 8 -19.53 17.61 45.46
N THR A 9 -20.84 17.59 45.17
CA THR A 9 -21.47 17.42 43.83
C THR A 9 -21.09 16.18 43.02
N GLY A 10 -21.99 15.20 42.82
CA GLY A 10 -22.91 15.18 41.66
C GLY A 10 -22.09 15.11 40.36
N GLU A 11 -22.07 14.05 39.56
CA GLU A 11 -23.19 13.28 39.01
C GLU A 11 -22.76 11.85 38.66
N SER A 12 -23.70 10.93 38.78
CA SER A 12 -23.64 9.58 38.22
C SER A 12 -23.68 9.64 36.70
N ASN A 13 -22.59 9.31 36.00
CA ASN A 13 -22.72 8.98 34.58
C ASN A 13 -23.12 7.51 34.45
N SER A 14 -24.43 7.32 34.50
CA SER A 14 -25.15 6.21 33.90
C SER A 14 -24.59 5.88 32.52
N ILE A 15 -24.43 4.59 32.23
CA ILE A 15 -24.19 4.10 30.87
C ILE A 15 -25.32 4.63 30.00
N ALA A 16 -25.02 5.62 29.15
CA ALA A 16 -25.98 6.17 28.21
C ALA A 16 -26.30 5.07 27.18
N VAL A 17 -27.43 4.39 27.38
CA VAL A 17 -28.11 3.63 26.32
C VAL A 17 -28.56 4.67 25.30
N GLY A 18 -27.80 4.84 24.22
CA GLY A 18 -28.21 5.73 23.12
C GLY A 18 -27.12 6.50 22.36
N GLN A 19 -25.83 6.25 22.56
CA GLN A 19 -24.86 6.75 21.58
C GLN A 19 -25.04 5.94 20.27
N PRO A 20 -25.33 6.58 19.12
CA PRO A 20 -25.04 5.91 17.87
C PRO A 20 -23.57 5.52 17.92
N LEU A 21 -23.27 4.29 17.50
CA LEU A 21 -21.90 3.84 17.32
C LEU A 21 -21.29 4.85 16.35
N GLU A 22 -20.47 5.77 16.87
CA GLU A 22 -19.67 6.65 16.04
C GLU A 22 -18.98 5.74 15.02
N PRO A 23 -19.08 6.01 13.70
CA PRO A 23 -18.38 5.19 12.72
C PRO A 23 -16.89 5.31 13.00
N GLY A 24 -16.38 4.34 13.77
CA GLY A 24 -14.97 4.13 13.99
C GLY A 24 -14.35 3.91 12.62
N PHE A 25 -13.54 4.88 12.20
CA PHE A 25 -13.03 5.06 10.84
C PHE A 25 -14.09 5.53 9.84
N ALA A 26 -14.32 6.85 9.80
CA ALA A 26 -14.62 7.49 8.54
C ALA A 26 -13.39 7.33 7.62
N ALA A 27 -13.33 6.20 6.88
CA ALA A 27 -12.44 6.07 5.75
C ALA A 27 -12.91 7.07 4.69
N GLY A 28 -12.38 8.28 4.76
CA GLY A 28 -12.42 9.18 3.62
C GLY A 28 -11.61 8.51 2.52
N THR A 29 -12.27 7.88 1.55
CA THR A 29 -11.65 7.38 0.32
C THR A 29 -11.15 8.57 -0.49
N SER A 30 -10.09 9.21 -0.02
CA SER A 30 -9.36 10.19 -0.81
C SER A 30 -8.42 9.41 -1.71
N THR A 31 -8.92 9.04 -2.90
CA THR A 31 -8.06 8.54 -3.96
C THR A 31 -7.32 9.71 -4.57
N GLY A 32 -6.03 9.80 -4.32
CA GLY A 32 -5.15 10.85 -4.85
C GLY A 32 -3.94 10.28 -5.56
N TYR A 33 -3.15 11.14 -6.20
CA TYR A 33 -1.85 10.77 -6.74
C TYR A 33 -0.74 11.34 -5.85
N ARG A 34 0.32 10.57 -5.65
CA ARG A 34 1.54 11.01 -4.96
C ARG A 34 2.74 10.80 -5.85
N THR A 35 3.52 11.85 -6.05
CA THR A 35 4.81 11.78 -6.76
C THR A 35 5.97 11.73 -5.77
N VAL A 36 6.94 10.84 -6.00
CA VAL A 36 8.14 10.66 -5.17
C VAL A 36 9.38 10.65 -6.06
N GLU A 37 10.46 11.25 -5.57
CA GLU A 37 11.79 11.22 -6.18
C GLU A 37 12.53 9.95 -5.75
N THR A 38 13.13 9.22 -6.69
CA THR A 38 14.01 8.07 -6.42
C THR A 38 15.32 8.23 -7.19
N GLU A 39 16.36 7.46 -6.85
CA GLU A 39 17.66 7.53 -7.53
C GLU A 39 17.55 7.44 -9.07
N PRO A 40 16.83 6.47 -9.66
CA PRO A 40 16.73 6.39 -11.12
C PRO A 40 15.67 7.31 -11.73
N GLY A 41 14.82 7.98 -10.95
CA GLY A 41 13.84 8.94 -11.48
C GLY A 41 12.58 9.10 -10.63
N ARG A 42 11.60 9.82 -11.16
CA ARG A 42 10.34 10.14 -10.45
C ARG A 42 9.26 9.12 -10.71
N LEU A 43 8.50 8.81 -9.67
CA LEU A 43 7.39 7.86 -9.70
C LEU A 43 6.09 8.50 -9.22
N ARG A 44 4.97 8.20 -9.87
CA ARG A 44 3.63 8.58 -9.46
C ARG A 44 2.83 7.35 -9.03
N GLY A 45 2.50 7.26 -7.76
CA GLY A 45 1.66 6.22 -7.17
C GLY A 45 0.27 6.76 -6.80
N VAL A 46 -0.57 5.87 -6.29
CA VAL A 46 -1.90 6.19 -5.77
C VAL A 46 -1.85 6.30 -4.25
N VAL A 47 -2.62 7.24 -3.69
CA VAL A 47 -2.94 7.26 -2.26
C VAL A 47 -4.38 6.79 -2.15
N ALA A 48 -4.62 5.70 -1.43
CA ALA A 48 -5.95 5.15 -1.19
C ALA A 48 -6.05 4.75 0.28
N ASP A 49 -7.13 5.14 0.95
CA ASP A 49 -7.40 4.83 2.36
C ASP A 49 -6.21 5.13 3.30
N GLY A 50 -5.50 6.23 3.02
CA GLY A 50 -4.33 6.66 3.79
C GLY A 50 -3.02 5.93 3.45
N LEU A 51 -3.03 4.94 2.56
CA LEU A 51 -1.87 4.19 2.11
C LEU A 51 -1.35 4.73 0.77
N ALA A 52 -0.04 4.98 0.68
CA ALA A 52 0.61 5.29 -0.59
C ALA A 52 1.11 4.00 -1.24
N VAL A 53 0.57 3.69 -2.42
CA VAL A 53 0.84 2.46 -3.16
C VAL A 53 1.52 2.80 -4.48
N PHE A 54 2.63 2.10 -4.74
CA PHE A 54 3.42 2.22 -5.96
C PHE A 54 3.68 0.80 -6.49
N THR A 55 3.27 0.56 -7.73
CA THR A 55 3.38 -0.74 -8.41
C THR A 55 4.31 -0.63 -9.62
N ASP A 56 4.85 -1.75 -10.10
CA ASP A 56 5.74 -1.79 -11.29
C ASP A 56 7.00 -0.88 -11.21
N ILE A 57 7.66 -0.90 -10.04
CA ILE A 57 8.90 -0.15 -9.85
C ILE A 57 10.11 -1.02 -10.26
N HIS A 58 10.65 -0.75 -11.44
CA HIS A 58 11.94 -1.30 -11.86
C HIS A 58 13.05 -0.96 -10.86
N TYR A 59 13.71 -2.00 -10.35
CA TYR A 59 14.88 -1.92 -9.47
C TYR A 59 16.15 -2.52 -10.11
N GLY A 60 16.02 -3.17 -11.26
CA GLY A 60 17.14 -3.66 -12.06
C GLY A 60 16.88 -3.50 -13.55
N ALA A 61 17.95 -3.45 -14.34
CA ALA A 61 17.85 -3.53 -15.79
C ALA A 61 17.35 -4.92 -16.24
N SER A 62 16.92 -5.02 -17.50
CA SER A 62 16.41 -6.26 -18.08
C SER A 62 17.37 -7.44 -17.87
N THR A 63 16.81 -8.54 -17.36
CA THR A 63 17.50 -9.83 -17.17
C THR A 63 17.44 -10.73 -18.41
N ALA A 64 16.84 -10.25 -19.50
CA ALA A 64 16.70 -10.99 -20.75
C ALA A 64 17.99 -10.97 -21.60
N GLY A 65 18.02 -11.85 -22.62
CA GLY A 65 19.08 -11.88 -23.64
C GLY A 65 20.47 -12.08 -23.04
N PRO A 66 21.45 -11.19 -23.35
CA PRO A 66 22.84 -11.34 -22.91
C PRO A 66 23.02 -11.18 -21.39
N ASN A 67 22.03 -10.64 -20.67
CA ASN A 67 22.09 -10.50 -19.20
C ASN A 67 21.56 -11.74 -18.46
N ARG A 68 21.05 -12.75 -19.17
CA ARG A 68 20.52 -13.96 -18.54
C ARG A 68 21.65 -14.71 -17.83
N PHE A 69 21.39 -15.16 -16.60
CA PHE A 69 22.35 -15.87 -15.75
C PHE A 69 23.58 -15.06 -15.34
N LEU A 70 23.50 -13.74 -15.42
CA LEU A 70 24.51 -12.82 -14.89
C LEU A 70 23.97 -12.08 -13.67
N PRO A 71 24.85 -11.48 -12.84
CA PRO A 71 24.42 -10.60 -11.75
C PRO A 71 23.49 -9.48 -12.23
N PRO A 72 22.57 -9.01 -11.37
CA PRO A 72 21.66 -7.92 -11.71
C PRO A 72 22.44 -6.63 -12.00
N ARG A 73 21.93 -5.85 -12.95
CA ARG A 73 22.49 -4.54 -13.32
C ARG A 73 21.54 -3.44 -12.86
N LEU A 74 22.09 -2.26 -12.55
CA LEU A 74 21.30 -1.08 -12.18
C LEU A 74 20.39 -0.62 -13.33
N VAL A 75 19.25 -0.06 -12.96
CA VAL A 75 18.29 0.55 -13.91
C VAL A 75 18.92 1.77 -14.55
N THR A 76 18.68 1.99 -15.84
CA THR A 76 19.02 3.25 -16.50
C THR A 76 18.08 4.36 -15.99
N PRO A 77 18.61 5.48 -15.47
CA PRO A 77 17.77 6.59 -15.04
C PRO A 77 16.87 7.10 -16.17
N TRP A 78 15.67 7.56 -15.83
CA TRP A 78 14.70 8.10 -16.78
C TRP A 78 14.32 9.55 -16.49
N ALA A 79 13.97 10.28 -17.54
CA ALA A 79 13.43 11.63 -17.43
C ALA A 79 11.90 11.60 -17.21
N GLY A 80 11.36 12.69 -16.66
CA GLY A 80 9.91 12.82 -16.45
C GLY A 80 9.43 12.13 -15.18
N VAL A 81 8.18 11.65 -15.19
CA VAL A 81 7.53 10.93 -14.09
C VAL A 81 6.95 9.65 -14.67
N ARG A 82 7.30 8.48 -14.11
CA ARG A 82 6.75 7.19 -14.51
C ARG A 82 5.56 6.83 -13.63
N ASN A 83 4.52 6.26 -14.23
CA ASN A 83 3.35 5.80 -13.50
C ASN A 83 3.63 4.47 -12.82
N ALA A 84 3.27 4.37 -11.56
CA ALA A 84 3.39 3.20 -10.70
C ALA A 84 2.00 2.77 -10.23
N LEU A 85 1.07 2.64 -11.19
CA LEU A 85 -0.37 2.48 -10.95
C LEU A 85 -0.90 1.09 -11.36
N GLU A 86 -0.13 0.35 -12.14
CA GLU A 86 -0.51 -0.94 -12.72
C GLU A 86 0.45 -2.03 -12.25
N LEU A 87 -0.05 -3.26 -12.15
CA LEU A 87 0.78 -4.40 -11.79
C LEU A 87 1.76 -4.72 -12.92
N GLY A 88 3.02 -4.89 -12.53
CA GLY A 88 4.10 -5.25 -13.46
C GLY A 88 4.05 -6.72 -13.88
N PRO A 89 4.87 -7.10 -14.88
CA PRO A 89 4.99 -8.48 -15.32
C PRO A 89 5.57 -9.38 -14.22
N GLN A 90 5.06 -10.60 -14.13
CA GLN A 90 5.61 -11.63 -13.25
C GLN A 90 6.77 -12.36 -13.93
N CYS A 91 7.65 -12.96 -13.12
CA CYS A 91 8.70 -13.83 -13.64
C CYS A 91 8.09 -15.09 -14.30
N PRO A 92 8.77 -15.68 -15.30
CA PRO A 92 8.39 -16.99 -15.82
C PRO A 92 8.40 -18.04 -14.71
N GLN A 93 7.27 -18.70 -14.49
CA GLN A 93 7.09 -19.78 -13.52
C GLN A 93 6.35 -20.94 -14.19
N ILE A 94 6.71 -22.17 -13.83
CA ILE A 94 5.92 -23.36 -14.18
C ILE A 94 4.91 -23.54 -13.06
N ASN A 95 3.62 -23.53 -13.38
CA ASN A 95 2.56 -23.79 -12.40
C ASN A 95 2.21 -25.29 -12.42
N PRO A 96 2.52 -26.07 -11.36
CA PRO A 96 2.22 -27.49 -11.33
C PRO A 96 0.70 -27.79 -11.19
N ASP A 97 -0.07 -26.88 -10.60
CA ASP A 97 -1.52 -27.04 -10.41
C ASP A 97 -2.33 -26.63 -11.64
N PHE A 98 -1.73 -25.81 -12.52
CA PHE A 98 -2.29 -25.40 -13.80
C PHE A 98 -1.25 -25.63 -14.90
N PRO A 99 -1.07 -26.88 -15.33
CA PRO A 99 -0.16 -27.18 -16.42
C PRO A 99 -0.62 -26.47 -17.69
N ASP A 100 0.31 -25.90 -18.45
CA ASP A 100 0.06 -25.12 -19.68
C ASP A 100 -0.73 -25.89 -20.78
N TRP A 101 -0.85 -27.23 -20.65
CA TRP A 101 -1.64 -28.08 -21.55
C TRP A 101 -3.10 -28.29 -21.12
N VAL A 102 -3.50 -27.83 -19.94
CA VAL A 102 -4.88 -27.95 -19.40
C VAL A 102 -5.79 -26.84 -19.90
N ASP A 103 -5.24 -25.72 -20.39
CA ASP A 103 -5.98 -24.67 -21.11
C ASP A 103 -5.10 -24.03 -22.20
N PRO A 104 -5.23 -24.45 -23.48
CA PRO A 104 -4.45 -23.90 -24.58
C PRO A 104 -4.86 -22.48 -25.01
N SER A 105 -5.78 -21.80 -24.28
CA SER A 105 -6.24 -20.45 -24.60
C SER A 105 -5.60 -19.32 -23.76
N ARG A 106 -4.64 -19.65 -22.90
CA ARG A 106 -3.77 -18.67 -22.22
C ARG A 106 -2.47 -18.38 -22.96
#